data_AF-A0A4R5MH78-F1
#
_entry.id   AF-A0A4R5MH78-F1
#
_cell.length_a   1.000
_cell.length_b   1.000
_cell.length_c   1.000
_cell.angle_alpha   90.00
_cell.angle_beta   90.00
_cell.angle_gamma   90.00
#
_symmetry.space_group_name_H-M   'P 1'
#
loop_
_entity.id
_entity.type
_entity.pdbx_description
1 polymer ?
#
loop_
_entity_poly.entity_id
_entity_poly.type
_entity_poly.pdbx_seq_one_letter_code
_entity_poly.pdbx_strand_id
1 'polypeptide(L)'
;MSQKSRSRIAKELNKMNFHRWVQFPLNKIAELLKLKIRGWINYYGKFRMSEMRKLFRVLHTRLTKWIRNKYHRFRKKPWYVGYKYLQKLSKDYPNLFEHWHYEGFRP
;
A
#
# COMPACT_ATOMS: atom_id res chain seq x y z
N MET A 1 -3.23 -17.69 -17.79
CA MET A 1 -3.40 -16.32 -17.24
C MET A 1 -2.32 -15.36 -17.75
N SER A 2 -2.69 -14.43 -18.66
CA SER A 2 -1.78 -13.56 -19.44
C SER A 2 -1.22 -12.36 -18.65
N GLN A 3 -0.02 -11.88 -19.03
CA GLN A 3 0.61 -10.62 -18.57
C GLN A 3 -0.33 -9.40 -18.58
N LYS A 4 -1.36 -9.39 -19.44
CA LYS A 4 -2.40 -8.33 -19.49
C LYS A 4 -3.14 -8.13 -18.16
N SER A 5 -3.36 -9.19 -17.38
CA SER A 5 -4.01 -9.10 -16.06
C SER A 5 -3.12 -8.37 -15.03
N ARG A 6 -1.79 -8.51 -15.14
CA ARG A 6 -0.80 -7.94 -14.21
C ARG A 6 -0.71 -6.42 -14.34
N SER A 7 -0.60 -5.93 -15.57
CA SER A 7 -0.51 -4.50 -15.86
C SER A 7 -1.82 -3.78 -15.52
N ARG A 8 -2.96 -4.46 -15.64
CA ARG A 8 -4.28 -3.93 -15.29
C ARG A 8 -4.41 -3.67 -13.80
N ILE A 9 -3.99 -4.62 -12.96
CA ILE A 9 -4.02 -4.48 -11.50
C ILE A 9 -3.14 -3.31 -11.03
N ALA A 10 -1.88 -3.25 -11.49
CA ALA A 10 -0.98 -2.16 -11.13
C ALA A 10 -1.48 -0.81 -11.67
N LYS A 11 -2.09 -0.79 -12.88
CA LYS A 11 -2.76 0.41 -13.43
C LYS A 11 -3.99 0.82 -12.63
N GLU A 12 -4.81 -0.12 -12.15
CA GLU A 12 -5.98 0.18 -11.31
C GLU A 12 -5.56 0.78 -9.98
N LEU A 13 -4.60 0.15 -9.30
CA LEU A 13 -4.00 0.73 -8.10
C LEU A 13 -3.47 2.13 -8.42
N ASN A 14 -2.86 2.29 -9.60
CA ASN A 14 -2.36 3.59 -10.03
C ASN A 14 -3.48 4.63 -10.27
N LYS A 15 -4.60 4.23 -10.86
CA LYS A 15 -5.75 5.10 -11.18
C LYS A 15 -6.59 5.45 -9.97
N MET A 16 -6.66 4.60 -8.94
CA MET A 16 -7.50 4.82 -7.75
C MET A 16 -7.20 6.11 -6.99
N ASN A 17 -6.00 6.70 -7.17
CA ASN A 17 -5.60 7.98 -6.57
C ASN A 17 -5.93 8.12 -5.07
N PHE A 18 -5.94 7.00 -4.32
CA PHE A 18 -6.36 6.96 -2.92
C PHE A 18 -5.50 7.83 -1.99
N HIS A 19 -4.33 8.27 -2.44
CA HIS A 19 -3.54 9.28 -1.74
C HIS A 19 -4.25 10.62 -1.55
N ARG A 20 -5.36 10.86 -2.26
CA ARG A 20 -6.23 12.04 -2.12
C ARG A 20 -7.37 11.82 -1.12
N TRP A 21 -7.58 10.60 -0.64
CA TRP A 21 -8.64 10.24 0.31
C TRP A 21 -8.34 10.70 1.73
N VAL A 22 -7.99 11.97 1.91
CA VAL A 22 -7.60 12.55 3.20
C VAL A 22 -8.75 12.67 4.19
N GLN A 23 -10.00 12.56 3.73
CA GLN A 23 -11.18 12.49 4.60
C GLN A 23 -11.25 11.14 5.33
N PHE A 24 -10.83 10.05 4.69
CA PHE A 24 -10.91 8.72 5.30
C PHE A 24 -9.78 8.49 6.30
N PRO A 25 -10.02 7.79 7.41
CA PRO A 25 -8.97 7.29 8.28
C PRO A 25 -8.25 6.07 7.65
N LEU A 26 -7.07 5.74 8.15
CA LEU A 26 -6.22 4.70 7.55
C LEU A 26 -6.86 3.31 7.58
N ASN A 27 -7.62 2.99 8.64
CA ASN A 27 -8.40 1.76 8.72
C ASN A 27 -9.46 1.64 7.62
N LYS A 28 -10.15 2.74 7.27
CA LYS A 28 -11.12 2.72 6.17
C LYS A 28 -10.43 2.50 4.82
N ILE A 29 -9.25 3.09 4.63
CA ILE A 29 -8.44 2.82 3.43
C ILE A 29 -8.02 1.36 3.37
N ALA A 30 -7.63 0.78 4.51
CA ALA A 30 -7.27 -0.62 4.57
C ALA A 30 -8.44 -1.55 4.25
N GLU A 31 -9.64 -1.25 4.77
CA GLU A 31 -10.88 -1.97 4.46
C GLU A 31 -11.20 -1.93 2.95
N LEU A 32 -11.15 -0.73 2.35
CA LEU A 32 -11.40 -0.53 0.91
C LEU A 32 -10.39 -1.28 0.03
N LEU A 33 -9.16 -1.47 0.51
CA LEU A 33 -8.10 -2.18 -0.20
C LEU A 33 -8.01 -3.67 0.14
N LYS A 34 -8.71 -4.15 1.18
CA LYS A 34 -8.60 -5.52 1.72
C LYS A 34 -8.79 -6.58 0.65
N LEU A 35 -9.92 -6.53 -0.07
CA LEU A 35 -10.24 -7.49 -1.13
C LEU A 35 -9.21 -7.47 -2.27
N LYS A 36 -8.70 -6.28 -2.63
CA LYS A 36 -7.69 -6.15 -3.68
C LYS A 36 -6.34 -6.74 -3.23
N ILE A 37 -5.91 -6.42 -2.01
CA ILE A 37 -4.67 -6.94 -1.41
C ILE A 37 -4.71 -8.48 -1.34
N ARG A 38 -5.81 -9.04 -0.85
CA ARG A 38 -6.00 -10.50 -0.80
C ARG A 38 -5.96 -11.13 -2.19
N GLY A 39 -6.61 -10.51 -3.17
CA GLY A 39 -6.53 -10.94 -4.56
C GLY A 39 -5.10 -10.95 -5.12
N TRP A 40 -4.27 -9.96 -4.77
CA TRP A 40 -2.86 -9.93 -5.19
C TRP A 40 -2.02 -11.00 -4.50
N ILE A 41 -2.20 -11.20 -3.19
CA ILE A 41 -1.49 -12.25 -2.45
C ILE A 41 -1.81 -13.62 -3.06
N ASN A 42 -3.09 -13.90 -3.31
CA ASN A 42 -3.52 -15.15 -3.94
C ASN A 42 -2.96 -15.32 -5.35
N TYR A 43 -2.90 -14.24 -6.14
CA TYR A 43 -2.44 -14.30 -7.52
C TYR A 43 -0.91 -14.41 -7.65
N TYR A 44 -0.15 -13.66 -6.84
CA TYR A 44 1.32 -13.58 -6.96
C TYR A 44 2.07 -14.50 -5.97
N GLY A 45 1.44 -14.92 -4.87
CA GLY A 45 2.09 -15.49 -3.70
C GLY A 45 2.89 -16.78 -3.92
N LYS A 46 2.55 -17.60 -4.93
CA LYS A 46 3.24 -18.88 -5.16
C LYS A 46 4.39 -18.80 -6.16
N PHE A 47 4.31 -17.93 -7.17
CA PHE A 47 5.19 -18.00 -8.34
C PHE A 47 5.89 -16.69 -8.70
N ARG A 48 5.47 -15.55 -8.11
CA ARG A 48 5.87 -14.22 -8.60
C ARG A 48 6.14 -13.21 -7.48
N MET A 49 6.92 -13.65 -6.50
CA MET A 49 7.32 -12.82 -5.35
C MET A 49 7.98 -11.50 -5.76
N SER A 50 8.80 -11.48 -6.81
CA SER A 50 9.48 -10.26 -7.29
C SER A 50 8.50 -9.20 -7.83
N GLU A 51 7.49 -9.62 -8.60
CA GLU A 51 6.42 -8.72 -9.06
C GLU A 51 5.53 -8.27 -7.89
N MET A 52 5.27 -9.16 -6.94
CA MET A 52 4.52 -8.82 -5.73
C MET A 52 5.22 -7.72 -4.91
N ARG A 53 6.54 -7.83 -4.72
CA ARG A 53 7.34 -6.79 -4.04
C ARG A 53 7.26 -5.45 -4.76
N LYS A 54 7.34 -5.43 -6.09
CA LYS A 54 7.18 -4.20 -6.90
C LYS A 54 5.80 -3.58 -6.68
N LEU A 55 4.75 -4.39 -6.65
CA LEU A 55 3.38 -3.94 -6.42
C LEU A 55 3.23 -3.29 -5.03
N PHE A 56 3.70 -3.98 -3.98
CA PHE A 56 3.63 -3.45 -2.62
C PHE A 56 4.48 -2.19 -2.43
N ARG A 57 5.63 -2.07 -3.10
CA ARG A 57 6.41 -0.82 -3.11
C ARG A 57 5.60 0.36 -3.65
N VAL A 58 4.82 0.16 -4.73
CA VAL A 58 3.93 1.21 -5.27
C VAL A 58 2.80 1.53 -4.27
N LEU A 59 2.23 0.51 -3.62
CA LEU A 59 1.22 0.69 -2.58
C LEU A 59 1.78 1.53 -1.41
N HIS A 60 2.93 1.17 -0.85
CA HIS A 60 3.56 1.90 0.25
C HIS A 60 3.94 3.32 -0.14
N THR A 61 4.37 3.52 -1.39
CA THR A 61 4.67 4.86 -1.91
C THR A 61 3.42 5.75 -1.91
N ARG A 62 2.28 5.19 -2.30
CA ARG A 62 1.00 5.90 -2.27
C ARG A 62 0.46 6.11 -0.86
N LEU A 63 0.59 5.14 0.03
CA LEU A 63 0.26 5.29 1.45
C LEU A 63 1.11 6.38 2.10
N THR A 64 2.39 6.46 1.76
CA THR A 64 3.28 7.54 2.22
C THR A 64 2.81 8.90 1.70
N LYS A 65 2.41 8.98 0.42
CA LYS A 65 1.82 10.19 -0.14
C LYS A 65 0.50 10.56 0.56
N TRP A 66 -0.34 9.58 0.88
CA TRP A 66 -1.55 9.78 1.67
C TRP A 66 -1.25 10.36 3.05
N ILE A 67 -0.29 9.79 3.79
CA ILE A 67 0.17 10.29 5.11
C ILE A 67 0.57 11.76 5.02
N ARG A 68 1.34 12.12 3.99
CA ARG A 68 1.78 13.50 3.77
C ARG A 68 0.63 14.45 3.48
N ASN A 69 -0.38 13.99 2.74
CA ASN A 69 -1.56 14.79 2.41
C ASN A 69 -2.48 14.97 3.63
N LYS A 70 -2.72 13.87 4.38
CA LYS A 70 -3.58 13.82 5.57
C LYS A 70 -3.03 14.66 6.72
N TYR A 71 -1.73 14.55 7.01
CA TYR A 71 -1.12 15.22 8.16
C TYR A 71 -0.20 16.36 7.70
N HIS A 72 -0.60 17.59 8.04
CA HIS A 72 0.13 18.81 7.68
C HIS A 72 1.60 18.78 8.13
N ARG A 73 1.91 18.16 9.28
CA ARG A 73 3.28 18.03 9.83
C ARG A 73 4.28 17.35 8.90
N PHE A 74 3.81 16.56 7.92
CA PHE A 74 4.67 15.83 6.98
C PHE A 74 4.80 16.50 5.60
N ARG A 75 4.01 17.54 5.29
CA ARG A 75 3.97 18.15 3.94
C ARG A 75 5.31 18.75 3.49
N LYS A 76 6.00 19.46 4.40
CA LYS A 76 7.29 20.12 4.14
C LYS A 76 8.50 19.25 4.49
N LYS A 77 8.29 18.06 5.07
CA LYS A 77 9.38 17.16 5.45
C LYS A 77 9.86 16.35 4.24
N PRO A 78 11.08 15.81 4.26
CA PRO A 78 11.52 14.83 3.26
C PRO A 78 10.56 13.63 3.17
N TRP A 79 10.45 13.01 1.99
CA TRP A 79 9.53 11.89 1.74
C TRP A 79 9.73 10.73 2.73
N TYR A 80 10.99 10.40 3.03
CA TYR A 80 11.36 9.29 3.91
C TYR A 80 10.80 9.44 5.33
N VAL A 81 10.51 10.66 5.80
CA VAL A 81 9.93 10.88 7.14
C VAL A 81 8.50 10.34 7.19
N GLY A 82 7.72 10.56 6.12
CA GLY A 82 6.39 9.97 5.98
C GLY A 82 6.46 8.44 5.85
N TYR A 83 7.48 7.92 5.16
CA TYR A 83 7.70 6.49 5.04
C TYR A 83 8.03 5.86 6.40
N LYS A 84 8.97 6.44 7.16
CA LYS A 84 9.28 6.02 8.54
C LYS A 84 8.03 6.01 9.43
N TYR A 85 7.15 6.99 9.27
CA TYR A 85 5.87 7.01 9.98
C TYR A 85 4.97 5.84 9.57
N LEU A 86 4.91 5.50 8.28
CA LEU A 86 4.22 4.30 7.80
C LEU A 86 4.81 3.01 8.38
N GLN A 87 6.15 2.92 8.47
CA GLN A 87 6.84 1.78 9.10
C GLN A 87 6.52 1.67 10.59
N LYS A 88 6.42 2.81 11.29
CA LYS A 88 5.97 2.83 12.69
C LYS A 88 4.52 2.35 12.80
N LEU A 89 3.61 2.86 11.96
CA LEU A 89 2.21 2.42 11.96
C LEU A 89 2.07 0.92 11.67
N SER A 90 2.92 0.35 10.80
CA SER A 90 2.90 -1.09 10.57
C SER A 90 3.39 -1.91 11.77
N LYS A 91 4.24 -1.31 12.64
CA LYS A 91 4.68 -1.87 13.93
C LYS A 91 3.61 -1.80 14.99
N ASP A 92 2.97 -0.64 15.10
CA ASP A 92 1.97 -0.42 16.14
C ASP A 92 0.66 -1.16 15.80
N TYR A 93 0.32 -1.29 14.51
CA TYR A 93 -0.93 -1.89 14.03
C TYR A 93 -0.71 -2.94 12.93
N PRO A 94 -0.06 -4.08 13.22
CA PRO A 94 0.28 -5.08 12.22
C PRO A 94 -0.96 -5.65 11.50
N ASN A 95 -2.12 -5.68 12.18
CA ASN A 95 -3.36 -6.26 11.65
C ASN A 95 -4.14 -5.31 10.72
N LEU A 96 -3.68 -4.07 10.55
CA LEU A 96 -4.41 -3.06 9.77
C LEU A 96 -4.48 -3.43 8.29
N PHE A 97 -3.38 -3.94 7.74
CA PHE A 97 -3.33 -4.44 6.37
C PHE A 97 -2.91 -5.90 6.36
N GLU A 98 -3.60 -6.71 5.55
CA GLU A 98 -3.34 -8.15 5.45
C GLU A 98 -1.89 -8.44 5.05
N HIS A 99 -1.32 -7.65 4.14
CA HIS A 99 0.05 -7.84 3.67
C HIS A 99 1.15 -7.48 4.68
N TRP A 100 0.83 -6.79 5.79
CA TRP A 100 1.83 -6.43 6.80
C TRP A 100 2.28 -7.62 7.67
N HIS A 101 1.51 -8.73 7.67
CA HIS A 101 1.87 -9.98 8.35
C HIS A 101 2.99 -10.74 7.65
N TYR A 102 3.17 -10.52 6.34
CA TYR A 102 4.17 -11.25 5.57
C TYR A 102 5.49 -10.50 5.55
N GLU A 103 6.53 -11.15 6.05
CA GLU A 103 7.89 -10.60 6.03
C GLU A 103 8.33 -10.28 4.59
N GLY A 104 8.89 -9.08 4.41
CA GLY A 104 9.31 -8.57 3.09
C GLY A 104 8.22 -7.88 2.26
N PHE A 105 6.97 -7.84 2.71
CA PHE A 105 5.88 -7.06 2.08
C PHE A 105 5.39 -5.88 2.93
N ARG A 106 5.87 -5.81 4.17
CA ARG A 106 5.69 -4.68 5.05
C ARG A 106 6.57 -3.49 4.63
N PRO A 107 6.10 -2.24 4.79
CA PRO A 107 6.91 -1.05 4.53
C PRO A 107 8.10 -0.94 5.49
#